data_AF-A0A7V6N852-F1
#
_entry.id   AF-A0A7V6N852-F1
#
_cell.length_a   1.000
_cell.length_b   1.000
_cell.length_c   1.000
_cell.angle_alpha   90.00
_cell.angle_beta   90.00
_cell.angle_gamma   90.00
#
_symmetry.space_group_name_H-M   'P 1'
#
loop_
_entity.id
_entity.type
_entity.pdbx_description
1 polymer ?
#
loop_
_entity_poly.entity_id
_entity_poly.type
_entity_poly.pdbx_seq_one_letter_code
_entity_poly.pdbx_strand_id
1 'polypeptide(L)'
;MLRNQKGISVYTVISIILFVGLIVVLAIPNFYNLDKEQNIEDCTNNMKEIWVAATDYLKDTHADFDGELEILRTTHKAQDPSSYYLGKRNYCPETARQKNNYIVYGKYVSEEIGDEIKHNYGVIVYCPNLGTFPKHFIPKIFYENMDPTQLQNYMIDDLAFIDEQTGSNGNRKLEMVEKYINIWKEDPQAFDKRKANTTALRAMLFPEQFGYGADDF
;
A
#
# COMPACT_ATOMS: atom_id res chain seq x y z
N MET A 1 -52.48 -54.26 -16.47
CA MET A 1 -52.88 -53.21 -15.52
C MET A 1 -51.85 -53.15 -14.39
N LEU A 2 -51.08 -52.04 -14.35
CA LEU A 2 -50.50 -51.33 -13.20
C LEU A 2 -49.99 -52.10 -11.95
N ARG A 3 -48.66 -52.12 -11.73
CA ARG A 3 -48.01 -51.46 -10.56
C ARG A 3 -46.49 -51.59 -10.61
N ASN A 4 -45.83 -50.55 -11.08
CA ASN A 4 -44.42 -50.26 -10.85
C ASN A 4 -44.32 -49.50 -9.52
N GLN A 5 -44.10 -50.20 -8.40
CA GLN A 5 -43.80 -49.56 -7.10
C GLN A 5 -42.31 -49.79 -6.78
N LYS A 6 -41.44 -49.03 -7.45
CA LYS A 6 -40.06 -48.81 -6.98
C LYS A 6 -40.11 -47.80 -5.84
N GLY A 7 -40.33 -48.28 -4.61
CA GLY A 7 -40.18 -47.46 -3.41
C GLY A 7 -38.70 -47.18 -3.19
N ILE A 8 -38.30 -45.91 -3.21
CA ILE A 8 -36.95 -45.49 -2.82
C ILE A 8 -36.79 -45.84 -1.33
N SER A 9 -35.80 -46.67 -1.01
CA SER A 9 -35.49 -47.04 0.38
C SER A 9 -35.11 -45.80 1.19
N VAL A 10 -35.59 -45.70 2.43
CA VAL A 10 -35.28 -44.59 3.34
C VAL A 10 -33.76 -44.41 3.50
N TYR A 11 -33.01 -45.51 3.49
CA TYR A 11 -31.54 -45.49 3.51
C TYR A 11 -30.94 -44.82 2.28
N THR A 12 -31.55 -44.99 1.10
CA THR A 12 -31.14 -44.32 -0.14
C THR A 12 -31.36 -42.82 -0.05
N VAL A 13 -32.49 -42.38 0.52
CA VAL A 13 -32.77 -40.96 0.73
C VAL A 13 -31.77 -40.33 1.71
N ILE A 14 -31.51 -40.99 2.84
CA ILE A 14 -30.54 -40.50 3.85
C ILE A 14 -29.12 -40.43 3.26
N SER A 15 -28.72 -41.44 2.48
CA SER A 15 -27.40 -41.49 1.84
C SER A 15 -27.22 -40.35 0.82
N ILE A 16 -28.26 -40.04 0.04
CA ILE A 16 -28.23 -38.90 -0.89
C ILE A 16 -28.10 -37.57 -0.14
N ILE A 17 -28.84 -37.39 0.96
CA ILE A 17 -28.76 -36.16 1.76
C ILE A 17 -27.37 -35.97 2.36
N LEU A 18 -26.77 -37.03 2.91
CA LEU A 18 -25.40 -36.98 3.44
C LEU A 18 -24.37 -36.68 2.35
N PHE A 19 -24.52 -37.28 1.17
CA PHE A 19 -23.64 -37.04 0.03
C PHE A 19 -23.72 -35.59 -0.47
N VAL A 20 -24.94 -35.05 -0.57
CA VAL A 20 -25.15 -33.64 -0.93
C VAL A 20 -24.56 -32.71 0.14
N GLY A 21 -24.75 -33.01 1.43
CA GLY A 21 -24.15 -32.23 2.52
C GLY A 21 -22.62 -32.21 2.46
N LEU A 22 -22.00 -33.36 2.15
CA LEU A 22 -20.55 -33.47 2.03
C LEU A 22 -19.99 -32.69 0.83
N ILE A 23 -20.69 -32.72 -0.31
CA ILE A 23 -20.36 -31.88 -1.48
C ILE A 23 -20.44 -30.39 -1.12
N VAL A 24 -21.48 -29.97 -0.40
CA VAL A 24 -21.64 -28.57 0.02
C VAL A 24 -20.49 -28.14 0.93
N VAL A 25 -20.12 -28.94 1.93
CA VAL A 25 -19.00 -28.62 2.83
C VAL A 25 -17.67 -28.50 2.09
N LEU A 26 -17.43 -29.36 1.10
CA LEU A 26 -16.22 -29.30 0.26
C LEU A 26 -16.25 -28.17 -0.78
N ALA A 27 -17.44 -27.73 -1.20
CA ALA A 27 -17.60 -26.66 -2.18
C ALA A 27 -17.59 -25.25 -1.55
N ILE A 28 -17.97 -25.11 -0.27
CA ILE A 28 -17.95 -23.83 0.47
C ILE A 28 -16.60 -23.08 0.32
N PRO A 29 -15.42 -23.71 0.49
CA PRO A 29 -14.12 -23.09 0.25
C PRO A 29 -13.97 -22.43 -1.13
N ASN A 30 -14.56 -23.00 -2.17
CA ASN A 30 -14.44 -22.47 -3.54
C ASN A 30 -15.36 -21.26 -3.80
N PHE A 31 -16.43 -21.09 -3.02
CA PHE A 31 -17.41 -20.00 -3.20
C PHE A 31 -17.12 -18.78 -2.34
N TYR A 32 -16.49 -18.97 -1.18
CA TYR A 32 -15.97 -17.87 -0.37
C TYR A 32 -14.56 -17.57 -0.85
N ASN A 33 -14.30 -16.34 -1.30
CA ASN A 33 -12.99 -15.87 -1.75
C ASN A 33 -11.96 -16.01 -0.59
N LEU A 34 -11.37 -17.21 -0.44
CA LEU A 34 -10.44 -17.60 0.62
C LEU A 34 -9.12 -16.83 0.54
N ASP A 35 -8.84 -16.19 -0.58
CA ASP A 35 -7.57 -15.52 -0.85
C ASP A 35 -7.59 -14.01 -0.54
N LYS A 36 -8.60 -13.47 0.15
CA LYS A 36 -8.60 -12.02 0.48
C LYS A 36 -7.38 -11.61 1.33
N GLU A 37 -6.99 -12.44 2.29
CA GLU A 37 -5.80 -12.17 3.10
C GLU A 37 -4.52 -12.35 2.29
N GLN A 38 -4.46 -13.38 1.44
CA GLN A 38 -3.35 -13.59 0.52
C GLN A 38 -3.20 -12.43 -0.48
N ASN A 39 -4.30 -11.94 -1.06
CA ASN A 39 -4.30 -10.80 -1.97
C ASN A 39 -3.79 -9.53 -1.28
N ILE A 40 -4.17 -9.29 -0.01
CA ILE A 40 -3.65 -8.17 0.77
C ILE A 40 -2.15 -8.35 0.99
N GLU A 41 -1.70 -9.56 1.35
CA GLU A 41 -0.29 -9.87 1.57
C GLU A 41 0.54 -9.69 0.30
N ASP A 42 0.12 -10.28 -0.81
CA ASP A 42 0.77 -10.17 -2.13
C ASP A 42 0.79 -8.71 -2.60
N CYS A 43 -0.33 -7.99 -2.45
CA CYS A 43 -0.37 -6.57 -2.79
C CYS A 43 0.61 -5.76 -1.94
N THR A 44 0.69 -6.06 -0.65
CA THR A 44 1.60 -5.38 0.28
C THR A 44 3.05 -5.72 -0.03
N ASN A 45 3.37 -6.97 -0.35
CA ASN A 45 4.70 -7.40 -0.73
C ASN A 45 5.17 -6.73 -2.02
N ASN A 46 4.30 -6.63 -3.03
CA ASN A 46 4.60 -5.84 -4.24
C ASN A 46 4.92 -4.38 -3.92
N MET A 47 4.14 -3.74 -3.03
CA MET A 47 4.41 -2.36 -2.63
C MET A 47 5.72 -2.23 -1.85
N LYS A 48 6.06 -3.19 -0.98
CA LYS A 48 7.33 -3.23 -0.25
C LYS A 48 8.52 -3.37 -1.18
N GLU A 49 8.46 -4.27 -2.17
CA GLU A 49 9.51 -4.43 -3.18
C GLU A 49 9.75 -3.12 -3.95
N ILE A 50 8.67 -2.46 -4.36
CA ILE A 50 8.72 -1.17 -5.03
C ILE A 50 9.30 -0.08 -4.11
N TRP A 51 8.93 -0.08 -2.83
CA TRP A 51 9.46 0.87 -1.85
C TRP A 51 10.97 0.71 -1.68
N VAL A 52 11.47 -0.53 -1.59
CA VAL A 52 12.91 -0.81 -1.51
C VAL A 52 13.62 -0.34 -2.78
N ALA A 53 13.08 -0.67 -3.96
CA ALA A 53 13.65 -0.28 -5.25
C ALA A 53 13.75 1.26 -5.39
N ALA A 54 12.69 1.98 -5.04
CA ALA A 54 12.68 3.44 -5.08
C ALA A 54 13.63 4.04 -4.04
N THR A 55 13.68 3.48 -2.83
CA THR A 55 14.59 3.97 -1.78
C THR A 55 16.05 3.81 -2.20
N ASP A 56 16.42 2.67 -2.79
CA ASP A 56 17.75 2.44 -3.36
C ASP A 56 18.06 3.46 -4.46
N TYR A 57 17.11 3.72 -5.36
CA TYR A 57 17.26 4.71 -6.43
C TYR A 57 17.51 6.12 -5.88
N LEU A 58 16.75 6.55 -4.86
CA LEU A 58 16.93 7.84 -4.22
C LEU A 58 18.29 7.96 -3.53
N LYS A 59 18.75 6.89 -2.87
CA LYS A 59 20.08 6.83 -2.23
C LYS A 59 21.20 6.97 -3.25
N ASP A 60 21.05 6.40 -4.43
CA ASP A 60 22.10 6.44 -5.46
C ASP A 60 22.08 7.75 -6.27
N THR A 61 20.90 8.34 -6.48
CA THR A 61 20.73 9.52 -7.35
C THR A 61 20.68 10.85 -6.61
N HIS A 62 20.37 10.84 -5.31
CA HIS A 62 20.19 12.05 -4.51
C HIS A 62 19.20 13.04 -5.12
N ALA A 63 18.10 12.54 -5.66
CA ALA A 63 17.08 13.33 -6.35
C ALA A 63 15.66 12.85 -5.99
N ASP A 64 14.69 13.75 -6.14
CA ASP A 64 13.28 13.39 -6.07
C ASP A 64 12.93 12.38 -7.18
N PHE A 65 11.98 11.48 -6.90
CA PHE A 65 11.48 10.50 -7.85
C PHE A 65 9.99 10.74 -8.11
N ASP A 66 9.66 10.97 -9.37
CA ASP A 66 8.33 11.39 -9.83
C ASP A 66 7.28 10.27 -9.82
N GLY A 67 7.72 9.01 -9.70
CA GLY A 67 6.86 7.83 -9.62
C GLY A 67 6.82 6.97 -10.87
N GLU A 68 7.61 7.27 -11.91
CA GLU A 68 7.62 6.46 -13.13
C GLU A 68 8.36 5.12 -12.92
N LEU A 69 7.61 4.06 -12.58
CA LEU A 69 8.14 2.73 -12.30
C LEU A 69 9.01 2.12 -13.42
N GLU A 70 8.84 2.55 -14.67
CA GLU A 70 9.70 2.07 -15.77
C GLU A 70 11.15 2.51 -15.58
N ILE A 71 11.41 3.69 -15.00
CA ILE A 71 12.76 4.16 -14.67
C ILE A 71 13.44 3.14 -13.75
N LEU A 72 12.75 2.65 -12.71
CA LEU A 72 13.31 1.64 -11.79
C LEU A 72 13.56 0.30 -12.48
N ARG A 73 12.82 -0.02 -13.55
CA ARG A 73 12.94 -1.28 -14.30
C ARG A 73 14.04 -1.25 -15.35
N THR A 74 14.39 -0.07 -15.86
CA THR A 74 15.39 0.10 -16.92
C THR A 74 16.71 0.69 -16.43
N THR A 75 16.75 1.23 -15.21
CA THR A 75 17.97 1.78 -14.62
C THR A 75 18.71 0.72 -13.81
N HIS A 76 19.99 0.55 -14.08
CA HIS A 76 20.88 -0.34 -13.33
C HIS A 76 21.27 0.27 -11.98
N LYS A 77 21.43 -0.58 -10.95
CA LYS A 77 21.87 -0.14 -9.62
C LYS A 77 23.30 0.40 -9.67
N ALA A 78 23.59 1.48 -8.94
CA ALA A 78 24.93 2.06 -8.92
C ALA A 78 25.98 1.10 -8.35
N GLN A 79 25.60 0.34 -7.31
CA GLN A 79 26.48 -0.63 -6.63
C GLN A 79 26.53 -2.00 -7.31
N ASP A 80 25.52 -2.33 -8.14
CA ASP A 80 25.46 -3.58 -8.90
C ASP A 80 24.92 -3.33 -10.32
N PRO A 81 25.80 -2.99 -11.27
CA PRO A 81 25.42 -2.72 -12.65
C PRO A 81 24.83 -3.93 -13.39
N SER A 82 24.89 -5.14 -12.82
CA SER A 82 24.27 -6.32 -13.42
C SER A 82 22.76 -6.45 -13.10
N SER A 83 22.29 -5.67 -12.12
CA SER A 83 20.92 -5.70 -11.62
C SER A 83 20.20 -4.38 -11.85
N TYR A 84 18.89 -4.44 -12.09
CA TYR A 84 18.00 -3.26 -12.14
C TYR A 84 17.41 -2.97 -10.75
N TYR A 85 16.92 -1.75 -10.51
CA TYR A 85 16.28 -1.42 -9.22
C TYR A 85 15.02 -2.25 -8.97
N LEU A 86 14.18 -2.42 -9.99
CA LEU A 86 12.94 -3.17 -9.93
C LEU A 86 12.90 -4.25 -11.01
N GLY A 87 12.69 -5.50 -10.61
CA GLY A 87 12.73 -6.64 -11.54
C GLY A 87 11.50 -6.76 -12.43
N LYS A 88 10.39 -7.27 -11.87
CA LYS A 88 9.19 -7.63 -12.65
C LYS A 88 8.08 -6.59 -12.50
N ARG A 89 7.18 -6.58 -13.50
CA ARG A 89 5.91 -5.83 -13.40
C ARG A 89 4.96 -6.58 -12.48
N ASN A 90 4.76 -6.05 -11.29
CA ASN A 90 3.76 -6.55 -10.34
C ASN A 90 2.54 -5.62 -10.38
N TYR A 91 1.34 -6.23 -10.35
CA TYR A 91 0.06 -5.53 -10.35
C TYR A 91 -0.74 -5.95 -9.11
N CYS A 92 -1.75 -5.14 -8.76
CA CYS A 92 -2.66 -5.49 -7.67
C CYS A 92 -3.38 -6.83 -7.96
N PRO A 93 -3.31 -7.83 -7.06
CA PRO A 93 -3.90 -9.15 -7.28
C PRO A 93 -5.43 -9.10 -7.40
N GLU A 94 -6.07 -8.22 -6.64
CA GLU A 94 -7.53 -8.00 -6.69
C GLU A 94 -8.04 -7.51 -8.06
N THR A 95 -7.18 -6.87 -8.84
CA THR A 95 -7.52 -6.36 -10.17
C THR A 95 -6.51 -6.80 -11.22
N ALA A 96 -5.95 -8.01 -11.13
CA ALA A 96 -4.87 -8.46 -12.03
C ALA A 96 -5.20 -8.35 -13.54
N ARG A 97 -6.49 -8.28 -13.89
CA ARG A 97 -6.97 -8.01 -15.27
C ARG A 97 -6.81 -6.54 -15.69
N GLN A 98 -6.87 -5.61 -14.75
CA GLN A 98 -6.62 -4.19 -14.92
C GLN A 98 -5.15 -3.93 -14.54
N LYS A 99 -4.28 -3.88 -15.55
CA LYS A 99 -2.82 -3.74 -15.41
C LYS A 99 -2.42 -2.32 -14.99
N ASN A 100 -2.93 -1.86 -13.86
CA ASN A 100 -2.63 -0.55 -13.30
C ASN A 100 -1.38 -0.65 -12.43
N ASN A 101 -0.39 0.20 -12.72
CA ASN A 101 0.83 0.29 -11.93
C ASN A 101 0.51 0.80 -10.51
N TYR A 102 1.33 0.38 -9.55
CA TYR A 102 1.39 1.02 -8.24
C TYR A 102 1.85 2.46 -8.37
N ILE A 103 1.38 3.32 -7.48
CA ILE A 103 1.77 4.72 -7.44
C ILE A 103 2.92 4.83 -6.44
N VAL A 104 3.97 5.53 -6.84
CA VAL A 104 5.16 5.78 -6.04
C VAL A 104 5.45 7.26 -6.04
N TYR A 105 5.93 7.76 -4.91
CA TYR A 105 6.51 9.08 -4.80
C TYR A 105 7.76 8.99 -3.95
N GLY A 106 8.86 9.58 -4.42
CA GLY A 106 10.10 9.68 -3.65
C GLY A 106 10.51 11.13 -3.47
N LYS A 107 10.83 11.50 -2.23
CA LYS A 107 11.37 12.81 -1.84
C LYS A 107 12.78 12.66 -1.30
N TYR A 108 13.68 13.53 -1.76
CA TYR A 108 15.03 13.72 -1.27
C TYR A 108 15.18 15.10 -0.64
N VAL A 109 15.83 15.15 0.53
CA VAL A 109 16.20 16.40 1.21
C VAL A 109 17.61 16.24 1.79
N SER A 110 18.53 17.11 1.39
CA SER A 110 19.83 17.25 2.03
C SER A 110 19.81 18.35 3.09
N GLU A 111 20.38 18.08 4.26
CA GLU A 111 20.60 19.06 5.31
C GLU A 111 22.09 19.15 5.61
N GLU A 112 22.62 20.37 5.70
CA GLU A 112 23.99 20.61 6.18
C GLU A 112 23.97 20.76 7.71
N ILE A 113 24.70 19.90 8.40
CA ILE A 113 24.80 19.89 9.87
C ILE A 113 26.29 20.01 10.23
N GLY A 114 26.72 21.24 10.52
CA GLY A 114 28.15 21.51 10.68
C GLY A 114 28.87 21.32 9.35
N ASP A 115 29.84 20.40 9.31
CA ASP A 115 30.61 20.06 8.10
C ASP A 115 30.08 18.80 7.37
N GLU A 116 29.00 18.18 7.87
CA GLU A 116 28.43 16.96 7.28
C GLU A 116 27.13 17.24 6.52
N ILE A 117 27.00 16.65 5.33
CA ILE A 117 25.74 16.64 4.57
C ILE A 117 24.95 15.40 4.98
N LYS A 118 23.84 15.61 5.69
CA LYS A 118 22.89 14.56 6.01
C LYS A 118 21.90 14.40 4.86
N HIS A 119 21.85 13.19 4.31
CA HIS A 119 20.92 12.84 3.24
C HIS A 119 19.66 12.18 3.82
N ASN A 120 18.50 12.78 3.57
CA ASN A 120 17.21 12.25 3.98
C ASN A 120 16.39 11.84 2.75
N TYR A 121 15.79 10.67 2.82
CA TYR A 121 14.96 10.09 1.75
C TYR A 121 13.62 9.65 2.34
N GLY A 122 12.53 9.91 1.63
CA GLY A 122 11.20 9.42 1.97
C GLY A 122 10.50 8.90 0.74
N VAL A 123 9.98 7.68 0.81
CA VAL A 123 9.24 7.04 -0.27
C VAL A 123 7.86 6.64 0.23
N ILE A 124 6.86 6.97 -0.58
CA ILE A 124 5.45 6.62 -0.40
C ILE A 124 5.04 5.72 -1.56
N VAL A 125 4.51 4.54 -1.25
CA VAL A 125 3.97 3.60 -2.25
C VAL A 125 2.55 3.25 -1.84
N TYR A 126 1.61 3.32 -2.79
CA TYR A 126 0.23 2.90 -2.54
C TYR A 126 -0.41 2.18 -3.72
N CYS A 127 -1.42 1.36 -3.40
CA CYS A 127 -2.15 0.56 -4.36
C CYS A 127 -3.05 1.45 -5.25
N PRO A 128 -3.12 1.20 -6.57
CA PRO A 128 -4.00 1.97 -7.47
C PRO A 128 -5.49 1.79 -7.13
N ASN A 129 -5.83 0.75 -6.36
CA ASN A 129 -7.19 0.45 -5.94
C ASN A 129 -7.42 0.70 -4.45
N LEU A 130 -6.60 1.55 -3.80
CA LEU A 130 -6.72 1.87 -2.37
C LEU A 130 -8.14 2.37 -2.00
N GLY A 131 -8.81 3.06 -2.94
CA GLY A 131 -10.20 3.49 -2.83
C GLY A 131 -11.18 2.35 -2.52
N THR A 132 -10.99 1.20 -3.19
CA THR A 132 -11.83 0.00 -3.07
C THR A 132 -11.31 -0.96 -2.00
N PHE A 133 -9.99 -1.06 -1.87
CA PHE A 133 -9.30 -2.00 -0.98
C PHE A 133 -8.49 -1.23 0.07
N PRO A 134 -9.13 -0.71 1.14
CA PRO A 134 -8.49 0.16 2.13
C PRO A 134 -7.37 -0.54 2.92
N LYS A 135 -7.33 -1.87 2.92
CA LYS A 135 -6.28 -2.68 3.56
C LYS A 135 -5.03 -2.83 2.69
N HIS A 136 -5.06 -2.40 1.42
CA HIS A 136 -3.89 -2.41 0.54
C HIS A 136 -2.97 -1.22 0.84
N PHE A 137 -2.48 -1.18 2.07
CA PHE A 137 -1.66 -0.10 2.61
C PHE A 137 -0.48 -0.72 3.38
N ILE A 138 0.74 -0.20 3.18
CA ILE A 138 1.91 -0.77 3.84
C ILE A 138 1.80 -0.50 5.35
N PRO A 139 1.84 -1.55 6.21
CA PRO A 139 1.73 -1.36 7.64
C PRO A 139 3.00 -0.74 8.23
N LYS A 140 2.84 0.10 9.26
CA LYS A 140 3.96 0.79 9.93
C LYS A 140 5.12 -0.14 10.33
N ILE A 141 4.79 -1.34 10.82
CA ILE A 141 5.77 -2.36 11.26
C ILE A 141 6.77 -2.77 10.17
N PHE A 142 6.42 -2.66 8.89
CA PHE A 142 7.38 -2.95 7.82
C PHE A 142 8.56 -1.99 7.88
N TYR A 143 8.30 -0.69 8.05
CA TYR A 143 9.33 0.33 7.99
C TYR A 143 10.21 0.35 9.24
N GLU A 144 9.68 -0.01 10.40
CA GLU A 144 10.44 -0.10 11.66
C GLU A 144 11.62 -1.08 11.56
N ASN A 145 11.55 -2.04 10.63
CA ASN A 145 12.61 -3.01 10.38
C ASN A 145 13.67 -2.56 9.34
N MET A 146 13.53 -1.37 8.74
CA MET A 146 14.33 -0.92 7.59
C MET A 146 15.31 0.23 7.88
N ASP A 147 15.50 0.61 9.15
CA ASP A 147 16.32 1.75 9.61
C ASP A 147 16.09 3.04 8.77
N PRO A 148 14.86 3.58 8.78
CA PRO A 148 14.45 4.69 7.91
C PRO A 148 15.14 6.01 8.27
N THR A 149 15.38 6.86 7.26
CA THR A 149 15.87 8.22 7.49
C THR A 149 14.85 9.07 8.26
N GLN A 150 15.25 10.26 8.72
CA GLN A 150 14.36 11.18 9.42
C GLN A 150 13.14 11.57 8.59
N LEU A 151 13.32 11.84 7.28
CA LEU A 151 12.22 12.13 6.37
C LEU A 151 11.26 10.95 6.24
N GLN A 152 11.78 9.74 6.05
CA GLN A 152 10.94 8.54 6.00
C GLN A 152 10.16 8.34 7.31
N ASN A 153 10.77 8.57 8.48
CA ASN A 153 10.07 8.50 9.78
C ASN A 153 8.89 9.47 9.86
N TYR A 154 9.06 10.71 9.39
CA TYR A 154 7.95 11.66 9.31
C TYR A 154 6.82 11.17 8.43
N MET A 155 7.16 10.65 7.24
CA MET A 155 6.17 10.07 6.32
C MET A 155 5.46 8.86 6.92
N ILE A 156 6.18 7.96 7.60
CA ILE A 156 5.60 6.78 8.26
C ILE A 156 4.56 7.19 9.29
N ASP A 157 4.91 8.13 10.17
CA ASP A 157 3.98 8.52 11.23
C ASP A 157 2.76 9.25 10.69
N ASP A 158 2.92 10.06 9.64
CA ASP A 158 1.81 10.79 9.02
C ASP A 158 0.90 9.84 8.20
N LEU A 159 1.48 8.87 7.48
CA LEU A 159 0.71 7.82 6.79
C LEU A 159 -0.03 6.92 7.78
N ALA A 160 0.58 6.58 8.91
CA ALA A 160 -0.09 5.83 9.98
C ALA A 160 -1.27 6.62 10.57
N PHE A 161 -1.11 7.93 10.75
CA PHE A 161 -2.21 8.80 11.18
C PHE A 161 -3.34 8.85 10.13
N ILE A 162 -3.01 8.98 8.83
CA ILE A 162 -4.01 8.92 7.75
C ILE A 162 -4.76 7.58 7.80
N ASP A 163 -4.06 6.47 7.97
CA ASP A 163 -4.66 5.14 8.06
C ASP A 163 -5.63 5.03 9.26
N GLU A 164 -5.22 5.52 10.43
CA GLU A 164 -6.02 5.55 11.65
C GLU A 164 -7.30 6.39 11.47
N GLN A 165 -7.18 7.61 10.92
CA GLN A 165 -8.32 8.52 10.78
C GLN A 165 -9.31 8.10 9.69
N THR A 166 -8.85 7.39 8.66
CA THR A 166 -9.70 6.99 7.53
C THR A 166 -10.22 5.56 7.63
N GLY A 167 -9.52 4.69 8.35
CA GLY A 167 -9.92 3.32 8.64
C GLY A 167 -10.32 2.53 7.37
N SER A 168 -11.57 2.09 7.31
CA SER A 168 -12.11 1.33 6.17
C SER A 168 -12.66 2.21 5.03
N ASN A 169 -12.62 3.54 5.16
CA ASN A 169 -13.03 4.44 4.09
C ASN A 169 -11.88 4.64 3.07
N GLY A 170 -11.79 3.71 2.11
CA GLY A 170 -10.71 3.71 1.13
C GLY A 170 -10.66 4.97 0.25
N ASN A 171 -11.81 5.52 -0.15
CA ASN A 171 -11.85 6.75 -0.96
C ASN A 171 -11.27 7.95 -0.21
N ARG A 172 -11.66 8.12 1.07
CA ARG A 172 -11.09 9.17 1.91
C ARG A 172 -9.59 8.93 2.15
N LYS A 173 -9.18 7.67 2.37
CA LYS A 173 -7.76 7.32 2.53
C LYS A 173 -6.93 7.71 1.31
N LEU A 174 -7.40 7.35 0.11
CA LEU A 174 -6.77 7.72 -1.15
C LEU A 174 -6.66 9.24 -1.29
N GLU A 175 -7.75 9.96 -1.06
CA GLU A 175 -7.77 11.43 -1.12
C GLU A 175 -6.73 12.07 -0.18
N MET A 176 -6.62 11.58 1.07
CA MET A 176 -5.67 12.11 2.05
C MET A 176 -4.21 11.78 1.71
N VAL A 177 -3.94 10.59 1.19
CA VAL A 177 -2.59 10.21 0.74
C VAL A 177 -2.16 11.07 -0.45
N GLU A 178 -3.04 11.31 -1.41
CA GLU A 178 -2.74 12.15 -2.57
C GLU A 178 -2.51 13.61 -2.17
N LYS A 179 -3.36 14.17 -1.28
CA LYS A 179 -3.12 15.49 -0.71
C LYS A 179 -1.79 15.57 0.04
N TYR A 180 -1.46 14.54 0.83
CA TYR A 180 -0.20 14.49 1.56
C TYR A 180 1.02 14.49 0.61
N ILE A 181 0.97 13.72 -0.47
CA ILE A 181 2.01 13.73 -1.51
C ILE A 181 2.11 15.10 -2.17
N ASN A 182 0.98 15.75 -2.46
CA ASN A 182 0.99 17.07 -3.08
C ASN A 182 1.62 18.13 -2.18
N ILE A 183 1.41 18.08 -0.86
CA ILE A 183 2.12 18.97 0.08
C ILE A 183 3.64 18.83 -0.09
N TRP A 184 4.16 17.60 -0.16
CA TRP A 184 5.60 17.38 -0.36
C TRP A 184 6.12 17.81 -1.74
N LYS A 185 5.27 17.84 -2.76
CA LYS A 185 5.62 18.26 -4.12
C LYS A 185 5.61 19.78 -4.27
N GLU A 186 4.63 20.44 -3.65
CA GLU A 186 4.31 21.85 -3.89
C GLU A 186 4.89 22.79 -2.85
N ASP A 187 5.13 22.32 -1.61
CA ASP A 187 5.69 23.13 -0.53
C ASP A 187 7.18 22.80 -0.30
N PRO A 188 8.12 23.67 -0.75
CA PRO A 188 9.55 23.46 -0.54
C PRO A 188 9.95 23.44 0.93
N GLN A 189 9.13 24.03 1.81
CA GLN A 189 9.37 24.10 3.26
C GLN A 189 8.68 22.98 4.04
N ALA A 190 8.03 22.02 3.37
CA ALA A 190 7.30 20.93 4.04
C ALA A 190 8.20 20.16 5.03
N PHE A 191 9.47 19.94 4.67
CA PHE A 191 10.44 19.26 5.53
C PHE A 191 10.70 20.04 6.82
N ASP A 192 11.02 21.33 6.70
CA ASP A 192 11.31 22.19 7.86
C ASP A 192 10.08 22.39 8.75
N LYS A 193 8.90 22.59 8.15
CA LYS A 193 7.63 22.68 8.88
C LYS A 193 7.37 21.41 9.69
N ARG A 194 7.58 20.24 9.08
CA ARG A 194 7.36 18.95 9.73
C ARG A 194 8.40 18.64 10.80
N LYS A 195 9.64 19.09 10.61
CA LYS A 195 10.73 19.00 11.60
C LYS A 195 10.49 19.91 12.80
N ALA A 196 10.07 21.15 12.57
CA ALA A 196 9.76 22.12 13.63
C ALA A 196 8.48 21.74 14.40
N ASN A 197 7.48 21.22 13.71
CA ASN A 197 6.22 20.77 14.30
C ASN A 197 5.78 19.42 13.70
N THR A 198 6.09 18.34 14.42
CA THR A 198 5.08 17.42 14.96
C THR A 198 3.89 17.11 14.06
N THR A 199 2.92 18.01 14.14
CA THR A 199 1.56 17.85 13.63
C THR A 199 1.29 18.71 12.41
N ALA A 200 2.23 19.53 11.94
CA ALA A 200 2.00 20.57 10.93
C ALA A 200 1.31 20.02 9.67
N LEU A 201 1.86 18.95 9.09
CA LEU A 201 1.29 18.39 7.86
C LEU A 201 -0.02 17.64 8.12
N ARG A 202 -0.19 17.04 9.31
CA ARG A 202 -1.46 16.38 9.69
C ARG A 202 -2.58 17.38 9.89
N ALA A 203 -2.28 18.55 10.44
CA ALA A 203 -3.23 19.64 10.61
C ALA A 203 -3.68 20.22 9.27
N MET A 204 -2.83 20.21 8.24
CA MET A 204 -3.23 20.57 6.87
C MET A 204 -4.20 19.54 6.26
N LEU A 205 -4.05 18.26 6.60
CA LEU A 205 -4.91 17.18 6.09
C LEU A 205 -6.24 17.04 6.84
N PHE A 206 -6.20 17.22 8.16
CA PHE A 206 -7.31 17.02 9.09
C PHE A 206 -7.41 18.21 10.07
N PRO A 207 -7.67 19.43 9.58
CA PRO A 207 -7.66 20.63 10.43
C PRO A 207 -8.62 20.52 11.62
N GLU A 208 -9.75 19.84 11.44
CA GLU A 208 -10.76 19.59 12.47
C GLU A 208 -10.22 18.81 13.68
N GLN A 209 -9.22 17.95 13.49
CA GLN A 209 -8.62 17.14 14.57
C GLN A 209 -7.66 17.95 15.45
N PHE A 210 -7.27 19.14 14.99
CA PHE A 210 -6.31 20.01 15.67
C PHE A 210 -6.90 21.36 16.06
N GLY A 211 -8.22 21.53 15.91
CA GLY A 211 -8.93 22.75 16.28
C GLY A 211 -8.69 23.93 15.32
N TYR A 212 -8.18 23.66 14.12
CA TYR A 212 -8.00 24.65 13.06
C TYR A 212 -9.20 24.68 12.11
N GLY A 213 -9.49 25.85 11.56
CA GLY A 213 -10.43 26.02 10.46
C GLY A 213 -9.79 25.69 9.10
N ALA A 214 -10.60 25.62 8.05
CA ALA A 214 -10.11 25.39 6.68
C ALA A 214 -9.21 26.51 6.13
N ASP A 215 -9.17 27.67 6.81
CA ASP A 215 -8.48 28.89 6.35
C ASP A 215 -7.11 29.12 7.03
N ASP A 216 -6.66 28.20 7.90
CA ASP A 216 -5.48 28.41 8.77
C ASP A 216 -4.14 27.97 8.14
N PHE A 217 -4.12 27.51 6.88
CA PHE A 217 -2.93 26.93 6.22
C PHE A 217 -2.71 27.37 4.77
#